data_AF-T0HDZ9-F1
#
_entry.id   AF-T0HDZ9-F1
#
_cell.length_a   1.000
_cell.length_b   1.000
_cell.length_c   1.000
_cell.angle_alpha   90.00
_cell.angle_beta   90.00
_cell.angle_gamma   90.00
#
_symmetry.space_group_name_H-M   'P 1'
#
loop_
_entity.id
_entity.type
_entity.pdbx_description
1 polymer ?
#
loop_
_entity_poly.entity_id
_entity_poly.type
_entity_poly.pdbx_seq_one_letter_code
_entity_poly.pdbx_strand_id
1 'polypeptide(L)' 'MQIDLNALANFVDTLDCNPDYEDDQFAFSFDDARVYCERHKSHFRLEIGSAIFELPRC' A
#
# COMPACT_ATOMS: atom_id res chain seq x y z
N MET A 1 4.86 -17.30 -3.17
CA MET A 1 5.43 -15.96 -3.47
C MET A 1 5.78 -15.31 -2.16
N GLN A 2 6.97 -14.74 -2.06
CA GLN A 2 7.46 -14.01 -0.89
C GLN A 2 7.71 -12.58 -1.35
N ILE A 3 6.84 -11.66 -0.98
CA ILE A 3 6.93 -10.25 -1.39
C ILE A 3 7.98 -9.56 -0.51
N ASP A 4 8.87 -8.79 -1.14
CA ASP A 4 9.78 -7.91 -0.43
C ASP A 4 9.01 -6.69 0.10
N LEU A 5 8.75 -6.70 1.42
CA LEU A 5 8.00 -5.65 2.11
C LEU A 5 8.71 -4.29 2.08
N ASN A 6 10.04 -4.25 2.03
CA ASN A 6 10.78 -2.99 1.96
C ASN A 6 10.65 -2.36 0.58
N ALA A 7 10.75 -3.16 -0.48
CA ALA A 7 10.53 -2.70 -1.84
C ALA A 7 9.08 -2.22 -2.04
N LEU A 8 8.11 -2.92 -1.44
CA LEU A 8 6.71 -2.53 -1.45
C LEU A 8 6.47 -1.19 -0.73
N ALA A 9 7.06 -1.00 0.45
CA ALA A 9 6.93 0.25 1.20
C ALA A 9 7.47 1.45 0.40
N ASN A 10 8.64 1.31 -0.22
CA ASN A 10 9.22 2.36 -1.07
C ASN A 10 8.36 2.67 -2.30
N PHE A 11 7.73 1.66 -2.90
CA PHE A 11 6.83 1.87 -4.03
C PHE A 11 5.55 2.61 -3.63
N VAL A 12 4.94 2.23 -2.50
CA VAL A 12 3.73 2.90 -1.99
C VAL A 12 3.97 4.37 -1.68
N ASP A 13 5.15 4.71 -1.17
CA ASP A 13 5.55 6.10 -0.89
C ASP A 13 5.65 6.97 -2.17
N THR A 14 5.91 6.36 -3.33
CA THR A 14 6.04 7.08 -4.61
C THR A 14 4.68 7.40 -5.27
N LEU A 15 3.58 6.88 -4.73
CA LEU A 15 2.24 7.14 -5.24
C LEU A 15 1.81 8.53 -4.76
N ASP A 16 1.89 9.52 -5.66
CA ASP A 16 1.65 10.94 -5.41
C ASP A 16 0.46 11.20 -4.46
N CYS A 17 0.79 11.76 -3.30
CA CYS A 17 -0.07 11.87 -2.12
C CYS A 17 -0.70 13.26 -2.10
N ASN A 18 -1.87 13.44 -2.70
CA ASN A 18 -2.61 14.67 -2.44
C ASN A 18 -3.31 14.57 -1.06
N PRO A 19 -2.88 15.39 -0.07
CA PRO A 19 -3.38 15.31 1.31
C PRO A 19 -4.84 15.71 1.48
N ASP A 20 -5.46 16.30 0.46
CA ASP A 20 -6.87 16.71 0.47
C ASP A 20 -7.84 15.55 0.16
N TYR A 21 -7.33 14.40 -0.31
CA TYR A 21 -8.13 13.19 -0.50
C TYR A 21 -7.96 12.27 0.71
N GLU A 22 -8.90 12.41 1.65
CA GLU A 22 -9.01 11.50 2.79
C GLU A 22 -9.44 10.10 2.33
N ASP A 23 -8.77 9.09 2.88
CA ASP A 23 -9.13 7.68 2.82
C ASP A 23 -9.52 7.15 1.44
N ASP A 24 -8.54 7.09 0.54
CA ASP A 24 -8.73 6.51 -0.79
C ASP A 24 -8.27 5.04 -0.85
N GLN A 25 -8.97 4.27 -1.67
CA GLN A 25 -8.73 2.85 -1.88
C GLN A 25 -8.44 2.59 -3.35
N PHE A 26 -7.29 1.99 -3.63
CA PHE A 26 -6.93 1.61 -4.99
C PHE A 26 -6.20 0.28 -5.00
N ALA A 27 -6.09 -0.33 -6.17
CA ALA A 27 -5.42 -1.61 -6.34
C ALA A 27 -4.39 -1.52 -7.46
N PHE A 28 -3.20 -2.05 -7.18
CA PHE A 28 -2.08 -2.11 -8.12
C PHE A 28 -1.49 -3.51 -8.17
N SER A 29 -0.65 -3.74 -9.17
CA SER A 29 0.08 -5.01 -9.29
C SER A 29 1.53 -4.79 -8.86
N PHE A 30 2.04 -5.65 -8.00
CA PHE A 30 3.42 -5.63 -7.53
C PHE A 30 3.93 -7.07 -7.42
N ASP A 31 5.08 -7.36 -8.03
CA ASP A 31 5.70 -8.70 -8.05
C ASP A 31 4.71 -9.83 -8.42
N ASP A 32 3.99 -9.64 -9.53
CA ASP A 32 2.90 -10.52 -10.03
C ASP A 32 1.73 -10.76 -9.05
N ALA A 33 1.67 -10.03 -7.93
CA ALA A 33 0.58 -10.06 -6.98
C ALA A 33 -0.34 -8.83 -7.12
N ARG A 34 -1.65 -9.04 -6.97
CA ARG A 34 -2.61 -7.95 -6.83
C ARG A 34 -2.59 -7.45 -5.39
N VAL A 35 -2.31 -6.17 -5.21
CA VAL A 35 -2.27 -5.49 -3.91
C VAL A 35 -3.43 -4.52 -3.85
N TYR A 36 -4.27 -4.65 -2.82
CA TYR A 36 -5.30 -3.66 -2.49
C TYR A 36 -4.73 -2.75 -1.39
N CYS A 37 -4.73 -1.45 -1.64
CA CYS A 37 -4.19 -0.46 -0.73
C CYS A 37 -5.31 0.46 -0.27
N GLU A 38 -5.55 0.47 1.04
CA GLU A 38 -6.34 1.48 1.72
C GLU A 38 -5.37 2.51 2.31
N ARG A 39 -5.55 3.77 1.93
CA ARG A 39 -4.79 4.88 2.49
C ARG A 39 -5.51 5.36 3.73
N HIS A 40 -4.78 5.55 4.82
CA HIS A 40 -5.26 6.26 6.00
C HIS A 40 -4.31 7.43 6.30
N LYS A 41 -4.78 8.42 7.06
CA LYS A 41 -3.95 9.58 7.44
C LYS A 41 -2.60 9.21 8.07
N SER A 42 -2.55 8.16 8.87
CA SER A 42 -1.37 7.75 9.65
C SER A 42 -0.63 6.51 9.13
N HIS A 43 -1.25 5.73 8.25
CA HIS A 43 -0.72 4.44 7.79
C HIS A 43 -1.35 4.02 6.46
N PHE A 44 -0.79 2.99 5.85
CA PHE A 44 -1.36 2.28 4.71
C PHE A 44 -1.74 0.88 5.16
N ARG A 45 -2.93 0.42 4.77
CA ARG A 45 -3.33 -0.97 4.93
C ARG A 45 -3.25 -1.65 3.57
N LEU A 46 -2.37 -2.64 3.45
CA LEU A 46 -2.14 -3.40 2.23
C LEU A 46 -2.70 -4.81 2.41
N GLU A 47 -3.59 -5.21 1.52
CA GLU A 47 -4.13 -6.56 1.46
C GLU A 47 -3.61 -7.27 0.21
N ILE A 48 -3.02 -8.44 0.43
CA ILE A 48 -2.40 -9.27 -0.60
C ILE A 48 -2.88 -10.71 -0.42
N GLY A 49 -3.80 -11.14 -1.28
CA GLY A 49 -4.47 -12.44 -1.10
C GLY A 49 -5.22 -12.47 0.23
N SER A 50 -4.78 -13.31 1.16
CA SER A 50 -5.36 -13.42 2.52
C SER A 50 -4.51 -12.73 3.61
N ALA A 51 -3.41 -12.07 3.23
CA ALA A 51 -2.52 -11.41 4.16
C ALA A 51 -2.82 -9.91 4.20
N ILE A 52 -2.79 -9.33 5.41
CA ILE A 52 -2.99 -7.90 5.65
C ILE A 52 -1.72 -7.37 6.33
N PHE A 53 -1.21 -6.27 5.81
CA PHE A 53 -0.06 -5.55 6.34
C PHE A 53 -0.42 -4.11 6.61
N GLU A 54 0.05 -3.58 7.74
CA GLU A 54 -0.05 -2.16 8.05
C GLU A 54 1.34 -1.53 7.98
N LEU A 55 1.48 -0.52 7.12
CA LEU A 55 2.72 0.23 6.95
C LEU A 55 2.53 1.65 7.49
N PRO A 56 3.39 2.14 8.40
CA PRO A 56 3.31 3.52 8.85
C PRO A 56 3.60 4.48 7.68
N ARG A 57 2.94 5.65 7.70
CA ARG A 57 3.38 6.78 6.86
C ARG A 57 4.65 7.39 7.45
N CYS A 58 5.63 7.72 6.61
CA CYS A 58 6.78 8.53 6.99
C CYS A 58 6.41 10.01 7.17
#